data_AF-A0AB74HI47-F1
#
_entry.id   AF-A0AB74HI47-F1
#
_cell.length_a   1.000
_cell.length_b   1.000
_cell.length_c   1.000
_cell.angle_alpha   90.00
_cell.angle_beta   90.00
_cell.angle_gamma   90.00
#
_symmetry.space_group_name_H-M   'P 1'
#
loop_
_entity.id
_entity.type
_entity.pdbx_description
1 polymer ?
#
loop_
_entity_poly.entity_id
_entity_poly.type
_entity_poly.pdbx_seq_one_letter_code
_entity_poly.pdbx_strand_id
1 'polypeptide(L)'
;MSQLVLKQHLVDGYTINRKRLDALHAVVKVLSRSTEPEIAGTAEILERYLPSLVLLNDYDTGNVPIPKGDESQWVLTYEDAMLFIRSMPFYTQSDLFGRERNGSFQGIVAGLYQTFGGEELYRSTQEKAANLLYQVVKDHPFSDGNKRCAAALFVYFLNGNSILGDDDSPACGG
;
A
#
# COMPACT_ATOMS: atom_id res chain seq x y z
N MET A 1 14.18 -24.25 -27.78
CA MET A 1 14.46 -22.98 -28.49
C MET A 1 13.65 -21.80 -27.93
N SER A 2 12.37 -21.94 -27.54
CA SER A 2 11.55 -20.81 -27.03
C SER A 2 11.89 -20.30 -25.62
N GLN A 3 12.29 -21.17 -24.67
CA GLN A 3 12.63 -20.74 -23.31
C GLN A 3 13.91 -19.89 -23.22
N LEU A 4 14.84 -20.05 -24.18
CA LEU A 4 16.10 -19.30 -24.20
C LEU A 4 15.88 -17.83 -24.56
N VAL A 5 14.98 -17.59 -25.53
CA VAL A 5 14.61 -16.25 -26.01
C VAL A 5 13.85 -15.48 -24.92
N LEU A 6 12.91 -16.13 -24.22
CA LEU A 6 12.21 -15.51 -23.08
C LEU A 6 13.16 -15.18 -21.93
N LYS A 7 14.08 -16.10 -21.61
CA LYS A 7 15.09 -15.88 -20.58
C LYS A 7 16.05 -14.74 -20.97
N GLN A 8 16.45 -14.64 -22.24
CA GLN A 8 17.23 -13.52 -22.74
C GLN A 8 16.46 -12.20 -22.62
N HIS A 9 15.21 -12.13 -23.03
CA HIS A 9 14.43 -10.90 -22.88
C HIS A 9 14.23 -10.49 -21.41
N LEU A 10 14.09 -11.46 -20.49
CA LEU A 10 14.03 -11.18 -19.06
C LEU A 10 15.38 -10.68 -18.51
N VAL A 11 16.50 -11.33 -18.86
CA VAL A 11 17.84 -11.02 -18.32
C VAL A 11 18.47 -9.78 -19.00
N ASP A 12 18.38 -9.71 -20.32
CA ASP A 12 18.88 -8.58 -21.11
C ASP A 12 17.97 -7.36 -20.89
N GLY A 13 16.65 -7.54 -20.83
CA GLY A 13 15.70 -6.48 -20.49
C GLY A 13 15.96 -5.87 -19.12
N TYR A 14 16.23 -6.72 -18.11
CA TYR A 14 16.67 -6.30 -16.78
C TYR A 14 17.96 -5.48 -16.83
N THR A 15 18.98 -6.00 -17.51
CA THR A 15 20.31 -5.36 -17.59
C THR A 15 20.25 -4.04 -18.36
N ILE A 16 19.43 -3.97 -19.41
CA ILE A 16 19.21 -2.76 -20.23
C ILE A 16 18.46 -1.70 -19.42
N ASN A 17 17.39 -2.07 -18.71
CA ASN A 17 16.59 -1.12 -17.92
C ASN A 17 17.40 -0.51 -16.77
N ARG A 18 18.22 -1.31 -16.07
CA ARG A 18 19.09 -0.80 -15.02
C ARG A 18 20.08 0.25 -15.54
N LYS A 19 20.78 -0.06 -16.65
CA LYS A 19 21.72 0.88 -17.27
C LYS A 19 21.04 2.17 -17.73
N ARG A 20 19.81 2.08 -18.25
CA ARG A 20 19.01 3.25 -18.66
C ARG A 20 18.59 4.11 -17.46
N LEU A 21 18.21 3.49 -16.34
CA LEU A 21 17.88 4.20 -15.11
C LEU A 21 19.09 4.91 -14.49
N ASP A 22 20.25 4.27 -14.49
CA ASP A 22 21.49 4.88 -13.99
C ASP A 22 21.90 6.08 -14.86
N ALA A 23 21.79 5.94 -16.19
CA ALA A 23 22.04 7.04 -17.12
C ALA A 23 21.04 8.20 -16.92
N LEU A 24 19.76 7.90 -16.71
CA LEU A 24 18.74 8.91 -16.43
C LEU A 24 19.04 9.67 -15.14
N HIS A 25 19.40 8.97 -14.05
CA HIS A 25 19.83 9.60 -12.80
C HIS A 25 20.99 10.57 -13.00
N ALA A 26 22.00 10.16 -13.78
CA ALA A 26 23.16 11.01 -14.05
C ALA A 26 22.77 12.27 -14.83
N VAL A 27 21.90 12.14 -15.85
CA VAL A 27 21.40 13.29 -16.63
C VAL A 27 20.60 14.23 -15.75
N VAL A 28 19.63 13.71 -14.98
CA VAL A 28 18.78 14.53 -14.10
C VAL A 28 19.61 15.31 -13.09
N LYS A 29 20.63 14.68 -12.48
CA LYS A 29 21.56 15.31 -11.54
C LYS A 29 22.40 16.44 -12.16
N VAL A 30 22.68 16.37 -13.46
CA VAL A 30 23.37 17.45 -14.19
C VAL A 30 22.39 18.58 -14.48
N LEU A 31 21.17 18.26 -14.92
CA LEU A 31 20.15 19.25 -15.23
C LEU A 31 19.69 20.02 -13.98
N SER A 32 19.60 19.38 -12.81
CA SER A 32 19.20 20.04 -11.56
C SER A 32 20.21 21.05 -11.02
N ARG A 33 21.43 21.07 -11.58
CA ARG A 33 22.46 22.09 -11.27
C ARG A 33 22.41 23.31 -12.18
N SER A 34 21.55 23.30 -13.19
CA SER A 34 21.40 24.43 -14.11
C SER A 34 20.79 25.64 -13.40
N THR A 35 21.26 26.84 -13.74
CA THR A 35 20.68 28.10 -13.27
C THR A 35 19.53 28.58 -14.13
N GLU A 36 19.30 27.94 -15.30
CA GLU A 36 18.18 28.23 -16.18
C GLU A 36 16.88 27.67 -15.57
N PRO A 37 15.86 28.52 -15.32
CA PRO A 37 14.66 28.12 -14.58
C PRO A 37 13.84 27.03 -15.28
N GLU A 38 13.81 27.02 -16.62
CA GLU A 38 13.12 25.98 -17.40
C GLU A 38 13.78 24.60 -17.27
N ILE A 39 15.12 24.58 -17.22
CA ILE A 39 15.91 23.35 -17.08
C ILE A 39 15.83 22.84 -15.64
N ALA A 40 15.95 23.74 -14.67
CA ALA A 40 15.83 23.41 -13.25
C ALA A 40 14.43 22.86 -12.92
N GLY A 41 13.37 23.49 -13.42
CA GLY A 41 11.99 23.02 -13.23
C GLY A 41 11.72 21.66 -13.87
N THR A 42 12.25 21.42 -15.07
CA THR A 42 12.15 20.09 -15.71
C THR A 42 12.90 19.03 -14.92
N ALA A 43 14.11 19.36 -14.42
CA ALA A 43 14.88 18.45 -13.59
C ALA A 43 14.16 18.11 -12.28
N GLU A 44 13.53 19.09 -11.63
CA GLU A 44 12.75 18.86 -10.40
C GLU A 44 11.60 17.87 -10.63
N ILE A 45 10.86 18.02 -11.74
CA ILE A 45 9.80 17.08 -12.11
C ILE A 45 10.38 15.69 -12.28
N LEU A 46 11.47 15.55 -13.04
CA LEU A 46 12.12 14.26 -13.27
C LEU A 46 12.67 13.64 -11.98
N GLU A 47 13.25 14.44 -11.07
CA GLU A 47 13.70 14.00 -9.75
C GLU A 47 12.55 13.43 -8.92
N ARG A 48 11.35 14.03 -8.99
CA ARG A 48 10.16 13.50 -8.30
C ARG A 48 9.70 12.15 -8.87
N TYR A 49 9.89 11.90 -10.17
CA TYR A 49 9.47 10.64 -10.82
C TYR A 49 10.51 9.53 -10.74
N LEU A 50 11.79 9.84 -10.56
CA LEU A 50 12.88 8.85 -10.50
C LEU A 50 12.63 7.72 -9.48
N PRO A 51 12.20 8.00 -8.23
CA PRO A 51 11.88 6.95 -7.27
C PRO A 51 10.81 5.97 -7.75
N SER A 52 9.76 6.47 -8.44
CA SER A 52 8.70 5.61 -8.97
C SER A 52 9.20 4.69 -10.09
N LEU A 53 10.10 5.17 -10.94
CA LEU A 53 10.72 4.36 -12.00
C LEU A 53 11.65 3.28 -11.45
N VAL A 54 12.39 3.60 -10.38
CA VAL A 54 13.22 2.63 -9.65
C VAL A 54 12.34 1.56 -9.02
N LEU A 55 11.28 1.97 -8.31
CA LEU A 55 10.33 1.05 -7.68
C LEU A 55 9.66 0.12 -8.71
N LEU A 56 9.28 0.65 -9.87
CA LEU A 56 8.69 -0.16 -10.95
C LEU A 56 9.68 -1.19 -11.49
N ASN A 57 10.95 -0.80 -11.70
CA ASN A 57 12.00 -1.73 -12.10
C ASN A 57 12.25 -2.79 -11.01
N ASP A 58 12.24 -2.40 -9.73
CA ASP A 58 12.41 -3.34 -8.63
C ASP A 58 11.22 -4.32 -8.55
N TYR A 59 10.00 -3.88 -8.89
CA TYR A 59 8.81 -4.75 -9.03
C TYR A 59 8.97 -5.77 -10.15
N ASP A 60 9.31 -5.32 -11.35
CA ASP A 60 9.50 -6.20 -12.51
C ASP A 60 10.61 -7.24 -12.28
N THR A 61 11.56 -6.92 -11.41
CA THR A 61 12.74 -7.75 -11.13
C THR A 61 12.61 -8.59 -9.86
N GLY A 62 11.48 -8.49 -9.16
CA GLY A 62 11.25 -9.21 -7.90
C GLY A 62 12.13 -8.74 -6.75
N ASN A 63 12.71 -7.54 -6.83
CA ASN A 63 13.60 -6.95 -5.84
C ASN A 63 12.93 -5.85 -5.00
N VAL A 64 11.60 -5.68 -5.10
CA VAL A 64 10.90 -4.69 -4.26
C VAL A 64 11.20 -5.02 -2.80
N PRO A 65 11.88 -4.13 -2.08
CA PRO A 65 12.14 -4.37 -0.68
C PRO A 65 10.80 -4.39 0.03
N ILE A 66 10.54 -5.47 0.77
CA ILE A 66 9.42 -5.50 1.71
C ILE A 66 9.83 -4.54 2.83
N PRO A 67 9.13 -3.41 3.01
CA PRO A 67 9.46 -2.50 4.09
C PRO A 67 9.36 -3.23 5.42
N LYS A 68 10.29 -2.97 6.34
CA LYS A 68 10.13 -3.42 7.72
C LYS A 68 8.90 -2.70 8.27
N GLY A 69 7.85 -3.45 8.54
CA GLY A 69 6.69 -2.91 9.20
C GLY A 69 6.82 -2.97 10.72
N ASP A 70 5.93 -2.27 11.39
CA ASP A 70 5.90 -2.14 12.85
C ASP A 70 5.13 -3.29 13.48
N GLU A 71 5.52 -3.67 14.70
CA GLU A 71 4.75 -4.62 15.49
C GLU A 71 3.39 -4.04 15.88
N SER A 72 2.36 -4.88 15.80
CA SER A 72 0.98 -4.48 16.11
C SER A 72 0.83 -4.31 17.61
N GLN A 73 0.59 -3.09 18.07
CA GLN A 73 0.32 -2.80 19.49
C GLN A 73 -1.16 -2.99 19.84
N TRP A 74 -2.03 -2.92 18.84
CA TRP A 74 -3.48 -3.02 18.99
C TRP A 74 -4.07 -4.08 18.06
N VAL A 75 -5.06 -4.81 18.57
CA VAL A 75 -5.75 -5.91 17.87
C VAL A 75 -7.16 -5.46 17.52
N LEU A 76 -7.51 -5.54 16.23
CA LEU A 76 -8.86 -5.30 15.73
C LEU A 76 -9.69 -6.56 15.91
N THR A 77 -10.69 -6.50 16.79
CA THR A 77 -11.68 -7.57 16.92
C THR A 77 -12.79 -7.43 15.88
N TYR A 78 -13.52 -8.51 15.62
CA TYR A 78 -14.69 -8.48 14.73
C TYR A 78 -15.76 -7.54 15.29
N GLU A 79 -15.95 -7.56 16.60
CA GLU A 79 -16.90 -6.71 17.33
C GLU A 79 -16.56 -5.23 17.15
N ASP A 80 -15.29 -4.85 17.37
CA ASP A 80 -14.83 -3.47 17.21
C ASP A 80 -14.98 -3.01 15.76
N ALA A 81 -14.61 -3.87 14.81
CA ALA A 81 -14.75 -3.57 13.38
C ALA A 81 -16.22 -3.35 12.98
N MET A 82 -17.13 -4.18 13.47
CA MET A 82 -18.57 -4.03 13.19
C MET A 82 -19.18 -2.82 13.90
N LEU A 83 -18.74 -2.51 15.12
CA LEU A 83 -19.15 -1.29 15.83
C LEU A 83 -18.70 -0.04 15.06
N PHE A 84 -17.47 -0.05 14.54
CA PHE A 84 -16.96 1.04 13.71
C PHE A 84 -17.72 1.17 12.39
N ILE A 85 -18.03 0.08 11.69
CA ILE A 85 -18.84 0.15 10.45
C ILE A 85 -20.24 0.72 10.74
N ARG A 86 -20.85 0.32 11.85
CA ARG A 86 -22.18 0.79 12.27
C ARG A 86 -22.20 2.26 12.66
N SER A 87 -21.08 2.82 13.12
CA SER A 87 -20.97 4.24 13.45
C SER A 87 -20.78 5.12 12.22
N MET A 88 -20.50 4.55 11.05
CA MET A 88 -20.36 5.31 9.81
C MET A 88 -21.69 5.97 9.41
N PRO A 89 -21.68 7.23 8.93
CA PRO A 89 -22.91 7.96 8.56
C PRO A 89 -23.70 7.29 7.44
N PHE A 90 -23.04 6.51 6.58
CA PHE A 90 -23.69 5.76 5.49
C PHE A 90 -24.52 4.58 5.98
N TYR A 91 -24.25 4.08 7.19
CA TYR A 91 -24.93 2.89 7.73
C TYR A 91 -26.42 3.15 8.02
N THR A 92 -26.78 4.36 8.43
CA THR A 92 -28.18 4.74 8.68
C THR A 92 -28.91 5.24 7.43
N GLN A 93 -28.17 5.52 6.35
CA GLN A 93 -28.73 6.04 5.09
C GLN A 93 -29.14 4.93 4.10
N SER A 94 -28.70 3.70 4.33
CA SER A 94 -28.98 2.55 3.47
C SER A 94 -29.18 1.30 4.31
N ASP A 95 -30.30 0.60 4.08
CA ASP A 95 -30.61 -0.65 4.78
C ASP A 95 -29.60 -1.77 4.48
N LEU A 96 -28.86 -1.66 3.37
CA LEU A 96 -27.93 -2.67 2.87
C LEU A 96 -26.45 -2.36 3.16
N PHE A 97 -26.11 -1.09 3.45
CA PHE A 97 -24.72 -0.70 3.65
C PHE A 97 -24.12 -1.35 4.90
N GLY A 98 -22.94 -1.97 4.76
CA GLY A 98 -22.23 -2.57 5.90
C GLY A 98 -22.95 -3.77 6.53
N ARG A 99 -24.01 -4.30 5.91
CA ARG A 99 -24.69 -5.52 6.34
C ARG A 99 -23.94 -6.75 5.85
N GLU A 100 -23.36 -7.50 6.78
CA GLU A 100 -22.66 -8.74 6.47
C GLU A 100 -23.62 -9.78 5.87
N ARG A 101 -23.16 -10.49 4.82
CA ARG A 101 -24.00 -11.45 4.10
C ARG A 101 -23.94 -12.87 4.68
N ASN A 102 -22.73 -13.36 5.00
CA ASN A 102 -22.48 -14.79 5.18
C ASN A 102 -21.53 -15.14 6.36
N GLY A 103 -21.27 -14.23 7.30
CA GLY A 103 -20.23 -14.45 8.33
C GLY A 103 -18.79 -14.39 7.78
N SER A 104 -18.63 -14.01 6.51
CA SER A 104 -17.35 -13.95 5.82
C SER A 104 -16.44 -12.85 6.36
N PHE A 105 -16.99 -11.77 6.94
CA PHE A 105 -16.17 -10.71 7.52
C PHE A 105 -15.46 -11.18 8.78
N GLN A 106 -16.14 -11.99 9.61
CA GLN A 106 -15.52 -12.59 10.78
C GLN A 106 -14.29 -13.44 10.40
N GLY A 107 -14.39 -14.21 9.31
CA GLY A 107 -13.26 -14.99 8.79
C GLY A 107 -12.08 -14.14 8.33
N ILE A 108 -12.36 -13.00 7.67
CA ILE A 108 -11.32 -12.04 7.24
C ILE A 108 -10.57 -11.47 8.46
N VAL A 109 -11.30 -11.00 9.47
CA VAL A 109 -10.69 -10.43 10.69
C VAL A 109 -9.88 -11.49 11.46
N ALA A 110 -10.42 -12.70 11.60
CA ALA A 110 -9.70 -13.81 12.24
C ALA A 110 -8.42 -14.20 11.47
N GLY A 111 -8.47 -14.17 10.13
CA GLY A 111 -7.34 -14.49 9.26
C GLY A 111 -6.14 -13.54 9.40
N LEU A 112 -6.35 -12.30 9.87
CA LEU A 112 -5.25 -11.35 10.10
C LEU A 112 -4.25 -11.83 11.17
N TYR A 113 -4.71 -12.66 12.10
CA TYR A 113 -3.93 -13.13 13.25
C TYR A 113 -3.64 -14.64 13.17
N GLN A 114 -3.86 -15.25 12.00
CA GLN A 114 -3.61 -16.66 11.81
C GLN A 114 -2.11 -16.95 11.77
N THR A 115 -1.71 -18.11 12.29
CA THR A 115 -0.34 -18.61 12.27
C THR A 115 -0.19 -19.83 11.37
N PHE A 116 0.98 -19.98 10.75
CA PHE A 116 1.37 -21.18 10.00
C PHE A 116 2.80 -21.56 10.38
N GLY A 117 3.01 -22.81 10.79
CA GLY A 117 4.34 -23.28 11.20
C GLY A 117 4.90 -22.60 12.45
N GLY A 118 4.03 -22.03 13.31
CA GLY A 118 4.42 -21.31 14.54
C GLY A 118 4.69 -19.82 14.36
N GLU A 119 4.58 -19.31 13.14
CA GLU A 119 4.81 -17.90 12.79
C GLU A 119 3.50 -17.25 12.32
N GLU A 120 3.29 -15.96 12.63
CA GLU A 120 2.17 -15.20 12.08
C GLU A 120 2.29 -15.07 10.56
N LEU A 121 1.17 -15.24 9.85
CA LEU A 121 1.09 -15.07 8.40
C LEU A 121 1.38 -13.63 7.96
N TYR A 122 0.97 -12.66 8.79
CA TYR A 122 1.21 -11.25 8.58
C TYR A 122 1.88 -10.74 9.85
N ARG A 123 3.18 -10.43 9.79
CA ARG A 123 3.96 -10.10 11.01
C ARG A 123 3.79 -8.64 11.38
N SER A 124 3.81 -7.78 10.37
CA SER A 124 3.71 -6.35 10.57
C SER A 124 2.27 -5.86 10.55
N THR A 125 2.07 -4.71 11.19
CA THR A 125 0.81 -3.97 11.14
C THR A 125 0.45 -3.57 9.71
N GLN A 126 1.43 -3.16 8.90
CA GLN A 126 1.23 -2.76 7.50
C GLN A 126 0.76 -3.95 6.65
N GLU A 127 1.32 -5.15 6.85
CA GLU A 127 0.86 -6.37 6.18
C GLU A 127 -0.57 -6.75 6.59
N LYS A 128 -0.89 -6.69 7.90
CA LYS A 128 -2.25 -6.93 8.40
C LYS A 128 -3.25 -5.92 7.81
N ALA A 129 -2.90 -4.64 7.77
CA ALA A 129 -3.72 -3.57 7.20
C ALA A 129 -3.96 -3.78 5.70
N ALA A 130 -2.89 -4.01 4.93
CA ALA A 130 -2.97 -4.23 3.48
C ALA A 130 -3.82 -5.45 3.15
N ASN A 131 -3.66 -6.53 3.91
CA ASN A 131 -4.43 -7.74 3.73
C ASN A 131 -5.91 -7.57 4.12
N LEU A 132 -6.21 -6.85 5.20
CA LEU A 132 -7.58 -6.48 5.57
C LEU A 132 -8.26 -5.70 4.44
N LEU A 133 -7.59 -4.68 3.89
CA LEU A 133 -8.09 -3.90 2.76
C LEU A 133 -8.36 -4.80 1.54
N TYR A 134 -7.39 -5.64 1.18
CA TYR A 134 -7.49 -6.52 0.02
C TYR A 134 -8.64 -7.51 0.14
N GLN A 135 -8.76 -8.22 1.27
CA GLN A 135 -9.78 -9.26 1.45
C GLN A 135 -11.19 -8.67 1.48
N VAL A 136 -11.41 -7.55 2.16
CA VAL A 136 -12.74 -6.91 2.19
C VAL A 136 -13.15 -6.40 0.81
N VAL A 137 -12.22 -5.89 0.01
CA VAL A 137 -12.50 -5.48 -1.38
C VAL A 137 -12.77 -6.70 -2.27
N LYS A 138 -12.00 -7.77 -2.14
CA LYS A 138 -12.06 -8.96 -3.00
C LYS A 138 -13.26 -9.84 -2.71
N ASP A 139 -13.47 -10.20 -1.45
CA ASP A 139 -14.42 -11.23 -1.05
C ASP A 139 -15.82 -10.64 -0.80
N HIS A 140 -15.95 -9.32 -0.89
CA HIS A 140 -17.21 -8.58 -0.79
C HIS A 140 -18.11 -9.05 0.36
N PRO A 141 -17.64 -9.01 1.62
CA PRO A 141 -18.34 -9.61 2.75
C PRO A 141 -19.65 -8.89 3.12
N PHE A 142 -19.84 -7.64 2.69
CA PHE A 142 -21.02 -6.83 2.93
C PHE A 142 -21.94 -6.77 1.71
N SER A 143 -23.24 -6.60 1.96
CA SER A 143 -24.27 -6.48 0.93
C SER A 143 -24.07 -5.23 0.06
N ASP A 144 -23.67 -4.12 0.66
CA ASP A 144 -23.23 -2.91 -0.02
C ASP A 144 -22.11 -2.21 0.78
N GLY A 145 -21.34 -1.37 0.12
CA GLY A 145 -20.34 -0.52 0.76
C GLY A 145 -18.95 -1.13 0.88
N ASN A 146 -18.69 -2.33 0.35
CA ASN A 146 -17.42 -3.07 0.53
C ASN A 146 -16.16 -2.20 0.37
N LYS A 147 -16.04 -1.43 -0.71
CA LYS A 147 -14.87 -0.56 -0.94
C LYS A 147 -14.75 0.55 0.10
N ARG A 148 -15.89 1.14 0.52
CA ARG A 148 -15.95 2.20 1.53
C ARG A 148 -15.65 1.65 2.92
N CYS A 149 -16.22 0.51 3.29
CA CYS A 149 -15.93 -0.20 4.52
C CYS A 149 -14.45 -0.63 4.56
N ALA A 150 -13.91 -1.18 3.48
CA ALA A 150 -12.51 -1.59 3.41
C ALA A 150 -11.55 -0.40 3.62
N ALA A 151 -11.78 0.73 2.93
CA ALA A 151 -10.99 1.94 3.10
C ALA A 151 -11.10 2.51 4.53
N ALA A 152 -12.32 2.54 5.10
CA ALA A 152 -12.53 3.04 6.45
C ALA A 152 -11.88 2.14 7.51
N LEU A 153 -12.03 0.82 7.40
CA LEU A 153 -11.38 -0.16 8.28
C LEU A 153 -9.86 -0.09 8.18
N PHE A 154 -9.32 0.10 6.97
CA PHE A 154 -7.88 0.28 6.76
C PHE A 154 -7.36 1.48 7.55
N VAL A 155 -8.00 2.64 7.42
CA VAL A 155 -7.64 3.85 8.18
C VAL A 155 -7.82 3.64 9.68
N TYR A 156 -8.94 3.04 10.10
CA TYR A 156 -9.22 2.75 11.51
C TYR A 156 -8.15 1.84 12.14
N PHE A 157 -7.74 0.80 11.42
CA PHE A 157 -6.71 -0.14 11.85
C PHE A 157 -5.33 0.52 12.00
N LEU A 158 -4.94 1.36 11.04
CA LEU A 158 -3.69 2.12 11.11
C LEU A 158 -3.70 3.15 12.24
N ASN A 159 -4.85 3.81 12.47
CA ASN A 159 -5.03 4.75 13.57
C ASN A 159 -4.91 4.05 14.94
N GLY A 160 -5.55 2.88 15.10
CA GLY A 160 -5.47 2.09 16.33
C GLY A 160 -4.04 1.61 16.66
N ASN A 161 -3.17 1.50 15.67
CA ASN A 161 -1.76 1.16 15.83
C ASN A 161 -0.82 2.38 15.73
N SER A 162 -1.35 3.60 15.77
CA SER A 162 -0.58 4.86 15.76
C SER A 162 0.39 5.01 14.56
N ILE A 163 0.03 4.42 13.41
CA ILE A 163 0.84 4.52 12.17
C ILE A 163 0.52 5.79 11.38
N LEU A 164 -0.73 6.26 11.46
CA LEU A 164 -1.10 7.58 10.98
C LEU A 164 -0.54 8.55 12.00
N GLY A 165 0.68 9.03 11.79
CA GLY A 165 1.32 9.97 12.71
C GLY A 165 0.41 11.17 12.99
N ASP A 166 0.60 11.80 14.15
CA ASP A 166 0.05 13.12 14.42
C ASP A 166 0.65 14.08 13.38
N ASP A 167 -0.06 14.34 12.28
CA ASP A 167 0.16 15.54 11.48
C ASP A 167 -0.36 16.75 12.29
N ASP A 168 0.23 16.98 13.46
CA ASP A 168 0.33 18.32 14.01
C ASP A 168 1.33 19.05 13.11
N SER A 169 0.82 19.61 12.01
CA SER A 169 1.59 20.53 11.18
C SER A 169 2.16 21.62 12.10
N PRO A 170 3.49 21.86 12.13
CA PRO A 170 4.01 22.97 12.88
C PRO A 170 3.51 24.27 12.24
N ALA A 171 2.88 25.09 13.08
CA ALA A 171 2.49 26.48 12.87
C ALA A 171 3.13 27.19 11.65
N CYS A 172 2.32 27.54 10.65
CA CYS A 172 2.56 28.76 9.89
C CYS A 172 2.04 29.95 10.69
N GLY A 173 2.81 30.36 11.69
CA GLY A 173 2.82 31.70 12.24
C GLY A 173 4.00 32.46 11.65
N GLY A 174 3.75 33.63 11.07
CA GLY A 174 4.74 34.52 10.45
C GLY A 174 4.11 35.40 9.40
#